data_AF-A0A1Y1SI20-F1
#
_entry.id   AF-A0A1Y1SI20-F1
#
_cell.length_a   1.000
_cell.length_b   1.000
_cell.length_c   1.000
_cell.angle_alpha   90.00
_cell.angle_beta   90.00
_cell.angle_gamma   90.00
#
_symmetry.space_group_name_H-M   'P 1'
#
loop_
_entity.id
_entity.type
_entity.pdbx_description
1 polymer ?
#
loop_
_entity_poly.entity_id
_entity_poly.type
_entity_poly.pdbx_seq_one_letter_code
_entity_poly.pdbx_strand_id
1 'polypeptide(L)'
;MNKERRFEALVSGHSALLYRYAYWLCDGHHASAEDVVQETFLRAWKSLDQLQEHQAAKAWLMTILRRENARRFERKQFDIVDVELDDVALNDDRFEFELDSHELRRAILQLDHAYRDPLLLQAIGGFSCEEIANILDLGKGAVMTRVFRAKKMLMDIMNPQASEASHG
;
A
#
# COMPACT_ATOMS: atom_id res chain seq x y z
N MET A 1 12.07 -15.70 23.66
CA MET A 1 12.49 -14.42 23.03
C MET A 1 11.76 -13.29 23.75
N ASN A 2 12.47 -12.26 24.26
CA ASN A 2 11.81 -11.14 24.95
C ASN A 2 11.05 -10.25 23.94
N LYS A 3 10.12 -9.42 24.44
CA LYS A 3 9.24 -8.56 23.62
C LYS A 3 10.02 -7.62 22.69
N GLU A 4 11.12 -7.04 23.19
CA GLU A 4 12.02 -6.16 22.43
C GLU A 4 12.62 -6.85 21.21
N ARG A 5 13.27 -8.01 21.38
CA ARG A 5 13.86 -8.74 20.23
C ARG A 5 12.83 -9.18 19.20
N ARG A 6 11.61 -9.55 19.65
CA ARG A 6 10.50 -9.86 18.72
C ARG A 6 10.18 -8.64 17.87
N PHE A 7 10.10 -7.47 18.49
CA PHE A 7 9.79 -6.22 17.81
C PHE A 7 10.90 -5.76 16.88
N GLU A 8 12.16 -5.80 17.31
CA GLU A 8 13.32 -5.48 16.48
C GLU A 8 13.36 -6.34 15.21
N ALA A 9 13.06 -7.63 15.33
CA ALA A 9 12.95 -8.53 14.18
C ALA A 9 11.82 -8.14 13.23
N LEU A 10 10.68 -7.66 13.75
CA LEU A 10 9.60 -7.13 12.91
C LEU A 10 10.02 -5.86 12.17
N VAL A 11 10.61 -4.90 12.87
CA VAL A 11 11.08 -3.64 12.29
C VAL A 11 12.11 -3.91 11.20
N SER A 12 13.18 -4.64 11.53
CA SER A 12 14.25 -4.96 10.58
C SER A 12 13.74 -5.75 9.37
N GLY A 13 12.86 -6.74 9.60
CA GLY A 13 12.36 -7.60 8.52
C GLY A 13 11.32 -6.98 7.60
N HIS A 14 10.59 -5.94 8.04
CA HIS A 14 9.39 -5.46 7.32
C HIS A 14 9.39 -3.97 6.99
N SER A 15 10.32 -3.15 7.51
CA SER A 15 10.31 -1.69 7.29
C SER A 15 10.29 -1.31 5.81
N ALA A 16 11.16 -1.90 4.99
CA ALA A 16 11.24 -1.57 3.56
C ALA A 16 9.93 -1.87 2.81
N LEU A 17 9.31 -3.01 3.11
CA LEU A 17 8.04 -3.40 2.51
C LEU A 17 6.89 -2.48 2.94
N LEU A 18 6.79 -2.21 4.25
CA LEU A 18 5.76 -1.33 4.81
C LEU A 18 5.90 0.08 4.25
N TYR A 19 7.12 0.60 4.19
CA TYR A 19 7.41 1.89 3.59
C TYR A 19 7.01 1.95 2.12
N ARG A 20 7.40 0.95 1.32
CA ARG A 20 7.04 0.89 -0.09
C ARG A 20 5.53 0.94 -0.28
N TYR A 21 4.77 0.17 0.49
CA TYR A 21 3.32 0.20 0.40
C TYR A 21 2.71 1.52 0.92
N ALA A 22 3.19 2.04 2.04
CA ALA A 22 2.75 3.33 2.59
C ALA A 22 2.99 4.49 1.61
N TYR A 23 4.10 4.46 0.89
CA TYR A 23 4.44 5.44 -0.14
C TYR A 23 3.39 5.49 -1.25
N TRP A 24 2.91 4.32 -1.71
CA TRP A 24 1.82 4.24 -2.68
C TRP A 24 0.46 4.69 -2.10
N LEU A 25 0.21 4.40 -0.83
CA LEU A 25 -1.02 4.85 -0.16
C LEU A 25 -1.05 6.36 0.06
N CYS A 26 0.11 6.98 0.18
CA CYS A 26 0.28 8.42 0.39
C CYS A 26 0.58 9.18 -0.91
N ASP A 27 0.27 8.60 -2.08
CA ASP A 27 0.48 9.21 -3.40
C ASP A 27 1.90 9.73 -3.63
N GLY A 28 2.90 9.10 -3.02
CA GLY A 28 4.32 9.46 -3.18
C GLY A 28 4.85 10.51 -2.19
N HIS A 29 4.07 10.92 -1.19
CA HIS A 29 4.54 11.86 -0.17
C HIS A 29 5.38 11.13 0.89
N HIS A 30 6.70 11.31 0.86
CA HIS A 30 7.66 10.66 1.76
C HIS A 30 7.32 10.86 3.24
N ALA A 31 7.15 12.11 3.70
CA ALA A 31 6.82 12.40 5.09
C ALA A 31 5.53 11.69 5.56
N SER A 32 4.50 11.68 4.71
CA SER A 32 3.25 10.97 5.02
C SER A 32 3.46 9.46 5.15
N ALA A 33 4.28 8.87 4.28
CA ALA A 33 4.57 7.44 4.30
C ALA A 33 5.38 7.06 5.55
N GLU A 34 6.37 7.87 5.94
CA GLU A 34 7.16 7.68 7.16
C GLU A 34 6.28 7.73 8.40
N ASP A 35 5.41 8.74 8.51
CA ASP A 35 4.46 8.87 9.61
C ASP A 35 3.59 7.61 9.76
N VAL A 36 3.04 7.12 8.64
CA VAL A 36 2.16 5.94 8.63
C VAL A 36 2.93 4.69 9.08
N VAL A 37 4.17 4.52 8.63
CA VAL A 37 5.02 3.39 9.06
C VAL A 37 5.38 3.49 10.54
N GLN A 38 5.71 4.68 11.03
CA GLN A 38 6.01 4.90 12.44
C GLN A 38 4.81 4.57 13.32
N GLU A 39 3.62 5.10 12.99
CA GLU A 39 2.40 4.79 13.75
C GLU A 39 2.04 3.30 13.66
N THR A 40 2.29 2.66 12.51
CA THR A 40 2.13 1.21 12.35
C THR A 40 2.97 0.45 13.36
N PHE A 41 4.25 0.79 13.50
CA PHE A 41 5.14 0.13 14.44
C PHE A 41 4.81 0.47 15.91
N LEU A 42 4.40 1.70 16.21
CA LEU A 42 3.92 2.07 17.54
C LEU A 42 2.69 1.26 17.94
N ARG A 43 1.76 1.06 17.00
CA ARG A 43 0.58 0.21 17.22
C ARG A 43 0.97 -1.25 17.36
N ALA A 44 1.86 -1.75 16.50
CA ALA A 44 2.36 -3.12 16.56
C ALA A 44 3.09 -3.42 17.88
N TRP A 45 3.84 -2.48 18.43
CA TRP A 45 4.48 -2.63 19.75
C TRP A 45 3.46 -2.86 20.86
N LYS A 46 2.37 -2.07 20.86
CA LYS A 46 1.28 -2.16 21.84
C LYS A 46 0.51 -3.47 21.73
N SER A 47 0.32 -4.00 20.52
CA SER A 47 -0.43 -5.23 20.25
C SER A 47 0.44 -6.46 19.96
N LEU A 48 1.75 -6.40 20.20
CA LEU A 48 2.69 -7.46 19.81
C LEU A 48 2.35 -8.84 20.40
N ASP A 49 1.72 -8.84 21.57
CA ASP A 49 1.31 -10.06 22.27
C ASP A 49 0.12 -10.76 21.59
N GLN A 50 -0.58 -10.08 20.68
CA GLN A 50 -1.64 -10.67 19.84
C GLN A 50 -1.08 -11.43 18.64
N LEU A 51 0.16 -11.15 18.23
CA LEU A 51 0.82 -11.86 17.14
C LEU A 51 1.29 -13.24 17.64
N GLN A 52 0.45 -14.26 17.40
CA GLN A 52 0.73 -15.64 17.82
C GLN A 52 1.74 -16.33 16.90
N GLU A 53 1.58 -16.15 15.59
CA GLU A 53 2.37 -16.86 14.58
C GLU A 53 3.32 -15.91 13.84
N HIS A 54 4.59 -16.30 13.74
CA HIS A 54 5.60 -15.48 13.05
C HIS A 54 5.32 -15.33 11.55
N GLN A 55 4.81 -16.39 10.91
CA GLN A 55 4.43 -16.38 9.48
C GLN A 55 3.33 -15.36 9.15
N ALA A 56 2.47 -15.03 10.13
CA ALA A 56 1.40 -14.06 9.96
C ALA A 56 1.86 -12.60 10.13
N ALA A 57 3.10 -12.37 10.57
CA ALA A 57 3.61 -11.03 10.91
C ALA A 57 3.44 -10.02 9.77
N LYS A 58 3.76 -10.45 8.54
CA LYS A 58 3.69 -9.61 7.35
C LYS A 58 2.26 -9.13 7.04
N ALA A 59 1.29 -10.06 7.00
CA ALA A 59 -0.12 -9.72 6.76
C ALA A 59 -0.73 -8.92 7.92
N TRP A 60 -0.33 -9.25 9.15
CA TRP A 60 -0.76 -8.53 10.34
C TRP A 60 -0.28 -7.07 10.34
N LEU A 61 0.99 -6.82 10.03
CA LEU A 61 1.55 -5.46 9.92
C LEU A 61 0.87 -4.67 8.78
N MET A 62 0.61 -5.29 7.64
CA MET A 62 -0.13 -4.62 6.54
C MET A 62 -1.56 -4.24 6.92
N THR A 63 -2.21 -5.07 7.72
CA THR A 63 -3.54 -4.76 8.26
C THR A 63 -3.50 -3.56 9.20
N ILE A 64 -2.49 -3.48 10.08
CA ILE A 64 -2.28 -2.32 10.95
C ILE A 64 -2.03 -1.07 10.10
N LEU A 65 -1.10 -1.14 9.13
CA LEU A 65 -0.72 -0.03 8.27
C LEU A 65 -1.91 0.55 7.52
N ARG A 66 -2.75 -0.29 6.91
CA ARG A 66 -3.96 0.17 6.21
C ARG A 66 -4.90 0.92 7.16
N ARG A 67 -5.06 0.42 8.39
CA ARG A 67 -5.91 1.06 9.41
C ARG A 67 -5.33 2.39 9.89
N GLU A 68 -4.01 2.51 10.02
CA GLU A 68 -3.37 3.79 10.35
C GLU A 68 -3.52 4.81 9.21
N ASN A 69 -3.37 4.37 7.96
CA ASN A 69 -3.61 5.22 6.80
C ASN A 69 -5.07 5.72 6.76
N ALA A 70 -6.06 4.85 6.99
CA ALA A 70 -7.47 5.24 7.04
C ALA A 70 -7.75 6.28 8.15
N ARG A 71 -7.18 6.08 9.35
CA ARG A 71 -7.28 7.03 10.47
C ARG A 71 -6.69 8.41 10.14
N ARG A 72 -5.65 8.48 9.30
CA ARG A 72 -5.08 9.76 8.85
C ARG A 72 -6.11 10.60 8.12
N PHE A 73 -6.95 9.99 7.27
CA PHE A 73 -8.02 10.71 6.57
C PHE A 73 -9.17 11.12 7.48
N GLU A 74 -9.53 10.29 8.46
CA GLU A 74 -10.51 10.65 9.48
C GLU A 74 -10.05 11.87 10.30
N ARG A 75 -8.77 11.92 10.69
CA ARG A 75 -8.18 13.05 11.42
C ARG A 75 -8.07 14.32 10.55
N LYS A 76 -7.64 14.19 9.30
CA LYS A 76 -7.54 15.31 8.36
C LYS A 76 -8.89 15.95 8.04
N GLN A 77 -10.00 15.20 8.09
CA GLN A 77 -11.34 15.80 7.96
C GLN A 77 -11.68 16.77 9.09
N PHE A 78 -11.04 16.66 10.25
CA PHE A 78 -11.21 17.62 11.36
C PHE A 78 -10.25 18.82 11.28
N ASP A 79 -9.17 18.72 10.49
CA ASP A 79 -8.04 19.67 10.47
C ASP A 79 -7.89 20.43 9.12
N ILE A 80 -8.96 20.56 8.30
CA ILE A 80 -8.87 21.31 7.03
C ILE A 80 -8.67 22.81 7.30
N VAL A 81 -7.42 23.21 7.48
CA VAL A 81 -6.83 24.45 6.99
C VAL A 81 -6.17 24.09 5.65
N ASP A 82 -6.54 24.81 4.60
CA ASP A 82 -5.95 24.69 3.26
C ASP A 82 -4.42 24.69 3.34
N VAL A 83 -3.81 23.57 2.95
CA VAL A 83 -2.41 23.54 2.57
C VAL A 83 -2.40 23.28 1.06
N GLU A 84 -2.07 24.34 0.34
CA GLU A 84 -1.82 24.29 -1.11
C GLU A 84 -0.86 23.14 -1.42
N LEU A 85 -1.26 22.31 -2.38
CA LEU A 85 -0.47 21.22 -2.92
C LEU A 85 0.67 21.81 -3.74
N ASP A 86 1.81 22.05 -3.10
CA ASP A 86 3.05 22.33 -3.82
C ASP A 86 3.55 21.01 -4.42
N ASP A 87 3.60 20.97 -5.76
CA ASP A 87 4.22 19.92 -6.57
C ASP A 87 5.74 19.93 -6.30
N VAL A 88 6.16 19.28 -5.21
CA VAL A 88 7.59 19.03 -4.96
C VAL A 88 8.00 17.78 -5.72
N ALA A 89 8.53 17.99 -6.92
CA ALA A 89 9.32 16.98 -7.62
C ALA A 89 10.59 16.68 -6.80
N LEU A 90 10.50 15.67 -5.93
CA LEU A 90 11.66 15.12 -5.23
C LEU A 90 12.22 13.94 -6.05
N ASN A 91 13.28 14.25 -6.80
CA ASN A 91 14.25 13.25 -7.23
C ASN A 91 15.01 12.77 -5.97
N ASP A 92 14.64 11.63 -5.43
CA ASP A 92 15.45 10.90 -4.44
C ASP A 92 15.83 9.53 -5.04
N ASP A 93 17.05 9.49 -5.58
CA ASP A 93 17.71 8.36 -6.26
C ASP A 93 18.09 7.20 -5.31
N ARG A 94 17.21 6.82 -4.38
CA ARG A 94 17.48 5.70 -3.48
C ARG A 94 16.24 4.86 -3.28
N PHE A 95 15.84 4.11 -4.31
CA PHE A 95 15.24 2.77 -4.24
C PHE A 95 14.87 2.35 -5.68
N GLU A 96 15.86 1.91 -6.45
CA GLU A 96 15.61 1.22 -7.71
C GLU A 96 14.95 -0.14 -7.42
N PHE A 97 13.69 -0.29 -7.84
CA PHE A 97 13.09 -1.60 -8.07
C PHE A 97 12.13 -1.52 -9.25
N GLU A 98 12.45 -2.34 -10.26
CA GLU A 98 11.77 -2.65 -11.54
C GLU A 98 10.23 -2.62 -11.51
N LEU A 99 9.66 -1.42 -11.57
CA LEU A 99 8.40 -1.09 -12.24
C LEU A 99 8.77 0.06 -13.20
N ASP A 100 9.41 -0.33 -14.31
CA ASP A 100 10.38 0.44 -15.10
C ASP A 100 9.81 1.55 -16.00
N SER A 101 8.81 2.31 -15.55
CA SER A 101 8.53 3.61 -16.16
C SER A 101 7.74 4.54 -15.22
N HIS A 102 8.13 5.81 -15.19
CA HIS A 102 7.31 6.90 -14.63
C HIS A 102 5.85 6.85 -15.14
N GLU A 103 5.66 6.34 -16.35
CA GLU A 103 4.36 6.07 -16.96
C GLU A 103 3.54 5.01 -16.22
N LEU A 104 4.13 3.86 -15.85
CA LEU A 104 3.44 2.84 -15.06
C LEU A 104 3.06 3.37 -13.68
N ARG A 105 3.93 4.15 -13.03
CA ARG A 105 3.60 4.82 -11.77
C ARG A 105 2.39 5.75 -11.93
N ARG A 106 2.38 6.60 -12.95
CA ARG A 106 1.23 7.47 -13.23
C ARG A 106 -0.04 6.67 -13.51
N ALA A 107 0.03 5.59 -14.29
CA ALA A 107 -1.11 4.73 -14.57
C ALA A 107 -1.69 4.09 -13.31
N ILE A 108 -0.84 3.60 -12.40
CA ILE A 108 -1.27 3.06 -11.10
C ILE A 108 -1.94 4.13 -10.24
N LEU A 109 -1.41 5.36 -10.24
CA LEU A 109 -1.99 6.49 -9.50
C LEU A 109 -3.32 7.00 -10.10
N GLN A 110 -3.69 6.60 -11.31
CA GLN A 110 -5.01 6.87 -11.88
C GLN A 110 -6.08 5.86 -11.43
N LEU A 111 -5.68 4.72 -10.87
CA LEU A 111 -6.64 3.74 -10.35
C LEU A 111 -7.22 4.21 -9.02
N ASP A 112 -8.53 4.06 -8.84
CA ASP A 112 -9.17 4.19 -7.53
C ASP A 112 -8.56 3.22 -6.51
N HIS A 113 -8.49 3.62 -5.24
CA HIS A 113 -7.96 2.80 -4.13
C HIS A 113 -8.59 1.40 -4.07
N ALA A 114 -9.88 1.26 -4.42
CA ALA A 114 -10.57 -0.01 -4.44
C ALA A 114 -9.95 -1.05 -5.39
N TYR A 115 -9.26 -0.60 -6.46
CA TYR A 115 -8.55 -1.43 -7.43
C TYR A 115 -7.03 -1.40 -7.20
N ARG A 116 -6.49 -0.23 -6.83
CA ARG A 116 -5.06 -0.02 -6.58
C ARG A 116 -4.54 -0.86 -5.41
N ASP A 117 -5.22 -0.82 -4.26
CA ASP A 117 -4.77 -1.50 -3.04
C ASP A 117 -4.60 -3.02 -3.21
N PRO A 118 -5.60 -3.78 -3.70
CA PRO A 118 -5.43 -5.23 -3.89
C PRO A 118 -4.38 -5.56 -4.95
N LEU A 119 -4.22 -4.72 -5.98
CA LEU A 119 -3.17 -4.90 -6.98
C LEU A 119 -1.78 -4.73 -6.37
N LEU A 120 -1.57 -3.66 -5.59
CA LEU A 120 -0.29 -3.38 -4.95
C LEU A 120 0.05 -4.42 -3.88
N LEU A 121 -0.92 -4.85 -3.07
CA LEU A 121 -0.70 -5.93 -2.11
C LEU A 121 -0.28 -7.23 -2.81
N GLN A 122 -0.82 -7.53 -3.99
CA GLN A 122 -0.35 -8.68 -4.78
C GLN A 122 1.04 -8.45 -5.37
N ALA A 123 1.29 -7.32 -6.04
CA ALA A 123 2.52 -7.08 -6.79
C ALA A 123 3.74 -6.78 -5.90
N ILE A 124 3.55 -5.95 -4.88
CA ILE A 124 4.61 -5.51 -3.95
C ILE A 124 4.66 -6.41 -2.71
N GLY A 125 3.48 -6.79 -2.21
CA GLY A 125 3.35 -7.61 -1.02
C GLY A 125 3.45 -9.10 -1.30
N GLY A 126 3.27 -9.57 -2.54
CA GLY A 126 3.27 -11.00 -2.85
C GLY A 126 2.16 -11.79 -2.13
N PHE A 127 1.11 -11.10 -1.68
CA PHE A 127 0.02 -11.73 -0.93
C PHE A 127 -0.89 -12.52 -1.87
N SER A 128 -1.38 -13.66 -1.37
CA SER A 128 -2.47 -14.40 -2.00
C SER A 128 -3.78 -13.61 -1.96
N CYS A 129 -4.72 -13.92 -2.85
CA CYS A 129 -6.05 -13.29 -2.84
C CYS A 129 -6.79 -13.46 -1.50
N GLU A 130 -6.47 -14.52 -0.76
CA GLU A 130 -7.06 -14.83 0.54
C GLU A 130 -6.47 -13.97 1.66
N GLU A 131 -5.16 -13.78 1.68
CA GLU A 131 -4.53 -12.83 2.61
C GLU A 131 -4.97 -11.40 2.33
N ILE A 132 -5.05 -11.01 1.05
CA ILE A 132 -5.53 -9.68 0.65
C ILE A 132 -6.99 -9.48 1.10
N ALA A 133 -7.84 -10.50 0.99
CA ALA A 133 -9.21 -10.45 1.47
C ALA A 133 -9.27 -10.13 2.96
N ASN A 134 -8.40 -10.77 3.76
CA ASN A 134 -8.31 -10.51 5.20
C ASN A 134 -7.73 -9.11 5.51
N ILE A 135 -6.69 -8.68 4.81
CA ILE A 135 -6.06 -7.35 4.99
C ILE A 135 -7.05 -6.23 4.63
N LEU A 136 -7.79 -6.42 3.54
CA LEU A 136 -8.71 -5.42 3.01
C LEU A 136 -10.14 -5.52 3.58
N ASP A 137 -10.42 -6.52 4.41
CA ASP A 137 -11.76 -6.81 4.93
C ASP A 137 -12.80 -6.94 3.79
N LEU A 138 -12.49 -7.83 2.83
CA LEU A 138 -13.28 -8.09 1.62
C LEU A 138 -13.48 -9.59 1.43
N GLY A 139 -14.46 -9.98 0.60
CA GLY A 139 -14.54 -11.36 0.13
C GLY A 139 -13.46 -11.69 -0.91
N LYS A 140 -12.93 -12.93 -0.90
CA LYS A 140 -11.93 -13.44 -1.87
C LYS A 140 -12.36 -13.22 -3.33
N GLY A 141 -13.64 -13.43 -3.66
CA GLY A 141 -14.18 -13.16 -4.99
C GLY A 141 -14.07 -11.68 -5.39
N ALA A 142 -14.35 -10.76 -4.46
CA ALA A 142 -14.22 -9.33 -4.70
C ALA A 142 -12.76 -8.94 -4.95
N VAL A 143 -11.81 -9.53 -4.22
CA VAL A 143 -10.37 -9.32 -4.45
C VAL A 143 -9.98 -9.79 -5.85
N MET A 144 -10.36 -11.02 -6.24
CA MET A 144 -10.04 -11.54 -7.57
C MET A 144 -10.59 -10.65 -8.68
N THR A 145 -11.84 -10.21 -8.58
CA THR A 145 -12.45 -9.30 -9.54
C THR A 145 -11.75 -7.94 -9.56
N ARG A 146 -11.41 -7.37 -8.41
CA ARG A 146 -10.72 -6.07 -8.32
C ARG A 146 -9.32 -6.13 -8.91
N VAL A 147 -8.53 -7.17 -8.61
CA VAL A 147 -7.20 -7.36 -9.20
C VAL A 147 -7.28 -7.53 -10.71
N PHE A 148 -8.22 -8.35 -11.20
CA PHE A 148 -8.41 -8.54 -12.64
C PHE A 148 -8.76 -7.23 -13.35
N ARG A 149 -9.72 -6.48 -12.79
CA ARG A 149 -10.11 -5.16 -13.33
C ARG A 149 -8.97 -4.16 -13.27
N ALA A 150 -8.21 -4.10 -12.17
CA ALA A 150 -7.05 -3.23 -12.02
C ALA A 150 -6.01 -3.49 -13.13
N LYS A 151 -5.70 -4.76 -13.41
CA LYS A 151 -4.79 -5.14 -14.49
C LYS A 151 -5.33 -4.71 -15.86
N LYS A 152 -6.63 -4.90 -16.11
CA LYS A 152 -7.26 -4.45 -17.36
C LYS A 152 -7.18 -2.93 -17.52
N MET A 153 -7.55 -2.18 -16.49
CA MET A 153 -7.47 -0.71 -16.49
C MET A 153 -6.05 -0.22 -16.73
N LEU A 154 -5.03 -0.84 -16.13
CA LEU A 154 -3.63 -0.50 -16.42
C LEU A 154 -3.25 -0.76 -17.87
N MET A 155 -3.66 -1.90 -18.43
CA MET A 155 -3.41 -2.18 -19.85
C MET A 155 -4.09 -1.13 -20.75
N ASP A 156 -5.32 -0.73 -20.44
CA ASP A 156 -6.05 0.29 -21.22
C ASP A 156 -5.38 1.68 -21.10
N ILE A 157 -4.93 2.07 -19.90
CA ILE A 157 -4.24 3.34 -19.66
C ILE A 157 -2.88 3.38 -20.39
N MET A 158 -2.15 2.26 -20.37
CA MET A 158 -0.80 2.18 -20.96
C MET A 158 -0.82 1.92 -22.47
N ASN A 159 -1.88 1.33 -23.02
CA ASN A 159 -2.02 1.04 -24.45
C ASN A 159 -3.36 1.57 -25.02
N PRO A 160 -3.57 2.90 -25.07
CA PRO A 160 -4.84 3.48 -25.51
C PRO A 160 -5.24 3.07 -26.93
N GLN A 161 -4.26 2.86 -27.82
CA GLN A 161 -4.47 2.45 -29.22
C GLN A 161 -5.03 1.02 -29.39
N ALA A 162 -4.82 0.12 -28.42
CA ALA A 162 -5.31 -1.26 -28.50
C ALA A 162 -6.78 -1.40 -28.06
N SER A 163 -7.27 -0.46 -27.25
CA SER A 163 -8.64 -0.49 -26.70
C SER A 163 -9.69 -0.02 -27.72
N GLU A 164 -9.30 0.84 -28.67
CA GLU A 164 -10.16 1.30 -29.78
C GLU A 164 -10.46 0.20 -30.82
N ALA A 165 -9.52 -0.72 -31.07
CA ALA A 165 -9.69 -1.83 -32.02
C ALA A 165 -10.60 -2.98 -31.53
N SER A 166 -10.93 -3.01 -30.23
CA SER A 166 -11.74 -4.07 -29.61
C SER A 166 -13.23 -3.72 -29.50
N HIS A 167 -13.62 -2.48 -29.78
CA HIS A 167 -15.00 -1.98 -29.74
C HIS A 167 -15.55 -1.59 -31.14
N GLY A 168 -14.82 -1.94 -32.20
CA GLY A 168 -15.22 -1.74 -33.60
C GLY A 168 -15.76 -3.01 -34.25
#